data_AF-A0A2D6QC37-F1
#
_entry.id   AF-A0A2D6QC37-F1
#
_cell.length_a   1.000
_cell.length_b   1.000
_cell.length_c   1.000
_cell.angle_alpha   90.00
_cell.angle_beta   90.00
_cell.angle_gamma   90.00
#
_symmetry.space_group_name_H-M   'P 1'
#
loop_
_entity.id
_entity.type
_entity.pdbx_description
1 polymer ?
#
loop_
_entity_poly.entity_id
_entity_poly.type
_entity_poly.pdbx_seq_one_letter_code
_entity_poly.pdbx_strand_id
1 'polypeptide(L)'
;RAGPTLGLERPDNAGECGDVVSGQMGGPEGDLVTGLDLESLLETLSHGGEEAVCISEDAGGYVCERIYRHALVRAGERGAEALFFHVPPLTEEPIEAQAEVLHLLLGALDA
;
A
#
# COMPACT_ATOMS: atom_id res chain seq x y z
N ARG A 1 -1.61 3.57 12.26
CA ARG A 1 -1.91 5.02 12.41
C ARG A 1 -2.17 5.58 11.02
N ALA A 2 -3.34 6.16 10.76
CA ALA A 2 -3.62 6.84 9.50
C ALA A 2 -2.62 8.00 9.29
N GLY A 3 -1.91 7.99 8.17
CA GLY A 3 -1.06 9.10 7.76
C GLY A 3 -1.90 10.34 7.46
N PRO A 4 -1.34 11.56 7.56
CA PRO A 4 -2.07 12.75 7.18
C PRO A 4 -2.54 12.65 5.72
N THR A 5 -3.72 13.19 5.42
CA THR A 5 -4.28 13.35 4.08
C THR A 5 -3.37 14.29 3.25
N LEU A 6 -2.21 13.78 2.85
CA LEU A 6 -1.15 14.56 2.20
C LEU A 6 -1.55 15.05 0.80
N GLY A 7 -2.60 14.47 0.21
CA GLY A 7 -2.87 14.55 -1.22
C GLY A 7 -3.73 15.71 -1.72
N LEU A 8 -4.35 16.51 -0.85
CA LEU A 8 -5.30 17.54 -1.32
C LEU A 8 -4.61 18.81 -1.86
N GLU A 9 -3.50 19.23 -1.24
CA GLU A 9 -2.85 20.51 -1.55
C GLU A 9 -1.45 20.37 -2.16
N ARG A 10 -0.89 19.16 -2.15
CA ARG A 10 0.44 18.89 -2.71
C ARG A 10 0.33 18.48 -4.18
N PRO A 11 1.01 19.17 -5.12
CA PRO A 11 1.03 18.77 -6.51
C PRO A 11 1.90 17.53 -6.72
N ASP A 12 1.49 16.71 -7.69
CA ASP A 12 2.32 15.62 -8.20
C ASP A 12 3.47 16.16 -9.06
N ASN A 13 4.26 15.24 -9.61
CA ASN A 13 5.39 15.63 -10.45
C ASN A 13 4.97 16.27 -11.78
N ALA A 14 3.69 16.21 -12.15
CA ALA A 14 3.10 16.89 -13.30
C ALA A 14 2.45 18.24 -12.94
N GLY A 15 2.36 18.59 -11.65
CA GLY A 15 1.74 19.81 -11.17
C GLY A 15 0.26 19.68 -10.83
N GLU A 16 -0.30 18.46 -10.84
CA GLU A 16 -1.71 18.20 -10.57
C GLU A 16 -1.95 18.00 -9.07
N CYS A 17 -3.06 18.50 -8.52
CA CYS A 17 -3.39 18.39 -7.09
C CYS A 17 -4.73 17.68 -6.85
N GLY A 18 -4.92 17.22 -5.61
CA GLY A 18 -6.22 16.81 -5.08
C GLY A 18 -6.90 15.74 -5.92
N ASP A 19 -8.20 15.93 -6.18
CA ASP A 19 -9.06 15.00 -6.92
C ASP A 19 -8.59 14.70 -8.35
N VAL A 20 -7.65 15.46 -8.92
CA VAL A 20 -7.05 15.07 -10.21
C VAL A 20 -6.05 13.92 -10.02
N VAL A 21 -5.29 13.95 -8.93
CA VAL A 21 -4.33 12.92 -8.56
C VAL A 21 -5.05 11.73 -7.95
N SER A 22 -5.96 11.96 -7.00
CA SER A 22 -6.70 10.90 -6.31
C SER A 22 -7.94 10.42 -7.07
N GLY A 23 -8.47 11.19 -8.03
CA GLY A 23 -9.80 10.96 -8.60
C GLY A 23 -9.87 10.57 -10.08
N GLN A 24 -11.01 9.93 -10.35
CA GLN A 24 -11.55 9.41 -11.62
C GLN A 24 -10.69 8.36 -12.34
N MET A 25 -10.35 7.28 -11.64
CA MET A 25 -10.32 6.00 -12.34
C MET A 25 -11.75 5.49 -12.41
N GLY A 26 -12.28 5.28 -13.62
CA GLY A 26 -13.50 4.50 -13.78
C GLY A 26 -13.37 3.18 -13.00
N GLY A 27 -14.36 2.87 -12.17
CA GLY A 27 -14.31 1.73 -11.26
C GLY A 27 -15.43 1.78 -10.22
N PRO A 28 -15.58 0.70 -9.43
CA PRO A 28 -16.59 0.61 -8.38
C PRO A 28 -16.46 1.73 -7.34
N GLU A 29 -17.61 2.27 -6.94
CA GLU A 29 -17.75 3.19 -5.81
C GLU A 29 -17.63 2.42 -4.49
N GLY A 30 -17.06 3.07 -3.46
CA GLY A 30 -16.88 2.50 -2.12
C GLY A 30 -15.44 2.04 -1.82
N ASP A 31 -15.31 1.39 -0.67
CA ASP A 31 -14.04 0.87 -0.14
C ASP A 31 -13.63 -0.38 -0.92
N LEU A 32 -12.37 -0.41 -1.35
CA LEU A 32 -11.76 -1.57 -1.99
C LEU A 32 -10.80 -2.21 -1.01
N VAL A 33 -10.94 -3.52 -0.83
CA VAL A 33 -10.09 -4.31 0.07
C VAL A 33 -9.33 -5.34 -0.75
N THR A 34 -8.12 -5.66 -0.30
CA THR A 34 -7.37 -6.78 -0.84
C THR A 34 -8.04 -8.11 -0.47
N GLY A 35 -7.88 -9.12 -1.34
CA GLY A 35 -8.30 -10.50 -1.05
C GLY A 35 -7.32 -11.25 -0.14
N LEU A 36 -6.11 -10.71 0.03
CA LEU A 36 -5.06 -11.33 0.82
C LEU A 36 -5.44 -11.38 2.30
N ASP A 37 -5.08 -12.48 2.94
CA ASP A 37 -5.17 -12.61 4.40
C ASP A 37 -4.00 -11.85 5.06
N LEU A 38 -4.25 -10.57 5.32
CA LEU A 38 -3.25 -9.66 5.90
C LEU A 38 -2.85 -10.04 7.33
N GLU A 39 -3.72 -10.68 8.10
CA GLU A 39 -3.40 -11.14 9.45
C GLU A 39 -2.41 -12.30 9.39
N SER A 40 -2.66 -13.29 8.54
CA SER A 40 -1.72 -14.40 8.31
C SER A 40 -0.37 -13.92 7.74
N LEU A 41 -0.39 -12.94 6.83
CA LEU A 41 0.83 -12.30 6.33
C LEU A 41 1.58 -11.57 7.45
N LEU A 42 0.88 -10.81 8.29
CA LEU A 42 1.48 -10.09 9.41
C LEU A 42 2.10 -11.06 10.43
N GLU A 43 1.43 -12.16 10.75
CA GLU A 43 1.96 -13.21 11.62
C GLU A 43 3.27 -13.78 11.05
N THR A 44 3.29 -14.09 9.75
CA THR A 44 4.49 -14.60 9.05
C THR A 44 5.65 -13.61 9.13
N LEU A 45 5.38 -12.32 8.92
CA LEU A 45 6.38 -11.26 8.98
C LEU A 45 6.86 -10.96 10.41
N SER A 46 6.01 -11.17 11.42
CA SER A 46 6.31 -10.86 12.83
C SER A 46 7.21 -11.88 13.54
N HIS A 47 7.46 -13.05 12.92
CA HIS A 47 8.30 -14.10 13.51
C HIS A 47 9.80 -13.73 13.63
N GLY A 48 10.20 -12.53 13.19
CA GLY A 48 11.56 -11.97 13.32
C GLY A 48 11.88 -11.26 14.64
N GLY A 49 10.87 -10.93 15.45
CA GLY A 49 11.05 -10.18 16.71
C GLY A 49 11.16 -8.67 16.50
N GLU A 50 10.24 -7.95 17.16
CA GLU A 50 9.90 -6.51 17.05
C GLU A 50 8.88 -6.16 15.94
N GLU A 51 7.93 -5.29 16.30
CA GLU A 51 6.78 -4.83 15.50
C GLU A 51 7.21 -4.02 14.25
N ALA A 52 7.85 -4.68 13.28
CA ALA A 52 8.39 -4.01 12.09
C ALA A 52 7.32 -3.65 11.04
N VAL A 53 6.16 -4.31 11.09
CA VAL A 53 5.10 -4.18 10.09
C VAL A 53 3.75 -4.04 10.77
N CYS A 54 2.85 -3.26 10.18
CA CYS A 54 1.46 -3.14 10.63
C CYS A 54 0.51 -3.03 9.44
N ILE A 55 -0.74 -3.42 9.64
CA ILE A 55 -1.81 -3.24 8.65
C ILE A 55 -2.25 -1.77 8.69
N SER A 56 -2.31 -1.14 7.51
CA SER A 56 -2.89 0.20 7.33
C SER A 56 -4.28 0.09 6.74
N GLU A 57 -5.22 0.88 7.27
CA GLU A 57 -6.59 1.02 6.75
C GLU A 57 -6.69 2.14 5.69
N ASP A 58 -5.63 2.90 5.46
CA ASP A 58 -5.60 4.06 4.56
C ASP A 58 -4.26 4.14 3.82
N ALA A 59 -4.30 4.32 2.49
CA ALA A 59 -3.11 4.47 1.65
C ALA A 59 -2.70 5.94 1.41
N GLY A 60 -3.33 6.92 2.07
CA GLY A 60 -2.85 8.30 2.18
C GLY A 60 -3.45 9.30 1.18
N GLY A 61 -4.54 8.94 0.49
CA GLY A 61 -5.36 9.87 -0.30
C GLY A 61 -4.65 10.61 -1.44
N TYR A 62 -3.53 10.08 -1.96
CA TYR A 62 -2.72 10.70 -3.01
C TYR A 62 -2.40 9.69 -4.13
N VAL A 63 -1.22 9.77 -4.75
CA VAL A 63 -0.78 8.83 -5.80
C VAL A 63 -0.81 7.37 -5.31
N CYS A 64 -0.48 7.12 -4.03
CA CYS A 64 -0.53 5.79 -3.43
C CYS A 64 -1.94 5.19 -3.45
N GLU A 65 -2.93 5.95 -2.97
CA GLU A 65 -4.35 5.56 -3.02
C GLU A 65 -4.80 5.32 -4.46
N ARG A 66 -4.44 6.21 -5.38
CA ARG A 66 -4.76 6.07 -6.81
C ARG A 66 -4.18 4.76 -7.36
N ILE A 67 -2.90 4.48 -7.19
CA ILE A 67 -2.30 3.27 -7.78
C ILE A 67 -2.83 1.99 -7.11
N TYR A 68 -3.10 2.02 -5.80
CA TYR A 68 -3.63 0.87 -5.09
C TYR A 68 -5.05 0.52 -5.53
N ARG A 69 -5.96 1.50 -5.60
CA ARG A 69 -7.31 1.30 -6.14
C ARG A 69 -7.26 0.75 -7.57
N HIS A 70 -6.33 1.24 -8.40
CA HIS A 70 -6.16 0.74 -9.77
C HIS A 70 -5.81 -0.74 -9.76
N ALA A 71 -4.81 -1.10 -8.95
CA ALA A 71 -4.32 -2.46 -8.84
C ALA A 71 -5.41 -3.41 -8.37
N LEU A 72 -6.20 -3.05 -7.35
CA LEU A 72 -7.32 -3.86 -6.84
C LEU A 72 -8.36 -4.16 -7.93
N VAL A 73 -8.79 -3.15 -8.69
CA VAL A 73 -9.75 -3.34 -9.78
C VAL A 73 -9.17 -4.26 -10.87
N ARG A 74 -7.95 -3.99 -11.32
CA ARG A 74 -7.31 -4.77 -12.40
C ARG A 74 -6.96 -6.19 -12.01
N ALA A 75 -6.57 -6.41 -10.75
CA ALA A 75 -6.30 -7.73 -10.22
C ALA A 75 -7.59 -8.55 -10.13
N GLY A 76 -8.67 -7.95 -9.61
CA GLY A 76 -9.99 -8.57 -9.57
C GLY A 76 -10.52 -8.97 -10.96
N GLU A 77 -10.38 -8.10 -11.97
CA GLU A 77 -10.71 -8.41 -13.38
C GLU A 77 -9.96 -9.63 -13.94
N ARG A 78 -8.80 -9.97 -13.36
CA ARG A 78 -7.90 -11.05 -13.80
C ARG A 78 -7.91 -12.27 -12.88
N GLY A 79 -8.71 -12.26 -11.82
CA GLY A 79 -8.67 -13.29 -10.78
C GLY A 79 -7.34 -13.36 -10.03
N ALA A 80 -6.66 -12.21 -9.90
CA ALA A 80 -5.44 -12.05 -9.14
C ALA A 80 -5.68 -11.16 -7.91
N GLU A 81 -4.69 -11.09 -7.03
CA GLU A 81 -4.72 -10.25 -5.84
C GLU A 81 -3.77 -9.05 -6.00
N ALA A 82 -4.01 -8.00 -5.22
CA ALA A 82 -3.16 -6.83 -5.17
C ALA A 82 -2.93 -6.40 -3.73
N LEU A 83 -1.70 -5.94 -3.46
CA LEU A 83 -1.26 -5.40 -2.17
C LEU A 83 -0.58 -4.06 -2.40
N PHE A 84 -0.70 -3.14 -1.44
CA PHE A 84 0.12 -1.96 -1.37
C PHE A 84 0.92 -1.98 -0.07
N PHE A 85 2.22 -1.72 -0.17
CA PHE A 85 3.14 -1.76 0.96
C PHE A 85 3.85 -0.42 1.12
N HIS A 86 3.61 0.26 2.24
CA HIS A 86 4.33 1.49 2.58
C HIS A 86 5.66 1.15 3.23
N VAL A 87 6.71 1.85 2.79
CA VAL A 87 8.01 1.84 3.48
C VAL A 87 8.25 3.19 4.15
N PRO A 88 8.87 3.23 5.33
CA PRO A 88 9.23 4.47 5.99
C PRO A 88 10.34 5.22 5.23
N PRO A 89 10.55 6.51 5.49
CA PRO A 89 11.69 7.26 4.96
C PRO A 89 13.04 6.63 5.36
N LEU A 90 14.06 6.79 4.51
CA LEU A 90 15.43 6.28 4.78
C LEU A 90 16.09 6.90 6.02
N THR A 91 15.56 8.02 6.51
CA THR A 91 16.00 8.65 7.76
C THR A 91 15.45 7.96 9.00
N GLU A 92 14.38 7.17 8.86
CA GLU A 92 13.75 6.41 9.93
C GLU A 92 14.22 4.96 9.91
N GLU A 93 14.28 4.33 8.73
CA GLU A 93 14.73 2.95 8.57
C GLU A 93 15.71 2.83 7.38
N PRO A 94 16.90 2.23 7.55
CA PRO A 94 17.84 2.01 6.46
C PRO A 94 17.29 1.08 5.38
N ILE A 95 17.78 1.27 4.14
CA ILE A 95 17.28 0.52 2.97
C ILE A 95 17.50 -0.99 3.11
N GLU A 96 18.55 -1.41 3.81
CA GLU A 96 18.86 -2.83 4.04
C GLU A 96 17.76 -3.50 4.86
N ALA A 97 17.31 -2.87 5.95
CA ALA A 97 16.23 -3.38 6.79
C ALA A 97 14.89 -3.38 6.03
N GLN A 98 14.60 -2.32 5.25
CA GLN A 98 13.42 -2.28 4.38
C GLN A 98 13.44 -3.42 3.35
N ALA A 99 14.61 -3.71 2.77
CA ALA A 99 14.78 -4.76 1.78
C ALA A 99 14.62 -6.16 2.40
N GLU A 100 15.11 -6.40 3.62
CA GLU A 100 14.90 -7.66 4.34
C GLU A 100 13.41 -7.96 4.55
N VAL A 101 12.64 -6.97 5.00
CA VAL A 101 11.18 -7.10 5.16
C VAL A 101 10.50 -7.38 3.81
N LEU A 102 10.92 -6.70 2.74
CA LEU A 102 10.35 -6.93 1.41
C LEU A 102 10.66 -8.35 0.89
N HIS A 103 11.84 -8.90 1.17
CA HIS A 103 12.18 -10.28 0.81
C HIS A 103 11.31 -11.28 1.57
N LEU A 104 11.08 -11.05 2.87
CA LEU A 104 10.16 -11.89 3.66
C LEU A 104 8.73 -11.82 3.13
N LEU A 105 8.25 -10.63 2.77
CA LEU A 105 6.91 -10.44 2.19
C LEU A 105 6.77 -11.20 0.87
N LEU A 106 7.73 -11.08 -0.05
CA LEU A 106 7.69 -11.80 -1.33
C LEU A 106 7.72 -13.31 -1.12
N GLY A 107 8.54 -13.81 -0.19
CA GLY A 107 8.57 -15.22 0.16
C GLY A 107 7.25 -15.74 0.75
N ALA A 108 6.54 -14.90 1.51
CA ALA A 108 5.24 -15.25 2.07
C ALA A 108 4.10 -15.25 1.03
N LEU A 109 4.21 -14.45 -0.04
CA LEU A 109 3.21 -14.38 -1.12
C LEU A 109 3.37 -15.52 -2.15
N ASP A 110 4.57 -16.12 -2.25
CA ASP A 110 4.85 -17.26 -3.13
C ASP A 110 4.54 -18.63 -2.49
N ALA A 111 4.16 -18.66 -1.21
CA ALA A 111 3.96 -19.87 -0.41
C ALA A 111 2.53 -20.44 -0.50
#